data_AF-A0A0J7KUA5-F1
#
_entry.id   AF-A0A0J7KUA5-F1
#
_cell.length_a   1.000
_cell.length_b   1.000
_cell.length_c   1.000
_cell.angle_alpha   90.00
_cell.angle_beta   90.00
_cell.angle_gamma   90.00
#
_symmetry.space_group_name_H-M   'P 1'
#
loop_
_entity.id
_entity.type
_entity.pdbx_description
1 polymer ?
#
loop_
_entity_poly.entity_id
_entity_poly.type
_entity_poly.pdbx_seq_one_letter_code
_entity_poly.pdbx_strand_id
1 'polypeptide(L)'
;MQRMKAVIPPNLLENIERIAVTLEKDKKEYAICDNVKSFGFCYEKDVCVFRHYMLPKIDAPMTNIQINDKVILKLMYIHDTTHFSARIIEYISQSSKSKRIKFSDAEFTETSLKIQKYYQNVENRKVCISTNVGDICILEESIDTFKRVQIMRIRYDKDSSEDVKFVDVRCVDSGIIHECIDVCKLMHIPEELSNLPTHIVEIFLAGVTPYDKEYVWNYHTNEAVHKWYSKSNEDQRSYITGKVCLHLGNTMWLDDLQIRTKLLEYPDMIGHSLKNTLIKDHFAILNDNHIPDLFALCKNSGLTNGHDINAMCK
;
A
#
# COMPACT_ATOMS: atom_id res chain seq x y z
N MET A 1 4.55 -6.57 31.74
CA MET A 1 4.67 -7.72 32.69
C MET A 1 6.08 -8.32 32.82
N GLN A 2 7.02 -8.12 31.89
CA GLN A 2 8.44 -8.50 32.10
C GLN A 2 9.15 -7.76 33.24
N ARG A 3 8.56 -6.65 33.74
CA ARG A 3 9.06 -5.90 34.90
C ARG A 3 8.97 -6.65 36.24
N MET A 4 8.26 -7.79 36.33
CA MET A 4 7.95 -8.43 37.63
C MET A 4 8.63 -9.78 37.90
N LYS A 5 9.58 -10.27 37.07
CA LYS A 5 10.25 -11.59 37.26
C LYS A 5 9.30 -12.77 37.51
N ALA A 6 8.03 -12.66 37.13
CA ALA A 6 7.06 -13.75 37.25
C ALA A 6 7.28 -14.73 36.09
N VAL A 7 7.51 -16.01 36.40
CA VAL A 7 7.60 -17.07 35.38
C VAL A 7 6.18 -17.36 34.90
N ILE A 8 5.88 -16.96 33.66
CA ILE A 8 4.60 -17.25 33.03
C ILE A 8 4.63 -18.70 32.54
N PRO A 9 3.64 -19.55 32.90
CA PRO A 9 3.59 -20.92 32.40
C PRO A 9 3.56 -20.95 30.86
N PRO A 10 4.33 -21.82 30.18
CA PRO A 10 4.39 -21.88 28.71
C PRO A 10 3.01 -22.03 28.05
N ASN A 11 2.12 -22.84 28.63
CA ASN A 11 0.74 -23.02 28.14
C ASN A 11 -0.06 -21.71 28.16
N LEU A 12 0.18 -20.81 29.13
CA LEU A 12 -0.49 -19.52 29.15
C LEU A 12 0.03 -18.59 28.04
N LEU A 13 1.32 -18.63 27.74
CA LEU A 13 1.90 -17.89 26.61
C LEU A 13 1.33 -18.37 25.27
N GLU A 14 1.28 -19.69 25.05
CA GLU A 14 0.68 -20.28 23.84
C GLU A 14 -0.80 -19.89 23.68
N ASN A 15 -1.55 -19.86 24.79
CA ASN A 15 -2.95 -19.43 24.76
C ASN A 15 -3.09 -17.93 24.42
N ILE A 16 -2.24 -17.07 24.97
CA ILE A 16 -2.23 -15.64 24.67
C ILE A 16 -1.90 -15.42 23.18
N GLU A 17 -0.89 -16.11 22.66
CA GLU A 17 -0.52 -16.03 21.24
C GLU A 17 -1.67 -16.51 20.34
N ARG A 18 -2.33 -17.62 20.69
CA ARG A 18 -3.47 -18.13 19.94
C ARG A 18 -4.64 -17.14 19.93
N ILE A 19 -4.95 -16.52 21.06
CA ILE A 19 -6.01 -15.50 21.16
C ILE A 19 -5.64 -14.29 20.30
N ALA A 20 -4.40 -13.78 20.41
CA ALA A 20 -3.94 -12.65 19.63
C ALA A 20 -4.03 -12.91 18.11
N VAL A 21 -3.63 -14.10 17.66
CA VAL A 21 -3.76 -14.51 16.25
C VAL A 21 -5.22 -14.56 15.81
N THR A 22 -6.13 -15.08 16.64
CA THR A 22 -7.57 -15.09 16.30
C THR A 22 -8.11 -13.67 16.15
N LEU A 23 -7.80 -12.77 17.09
CA LEU A 23 -8.24 -11.37 17.01
C LEU A 23 -7.71 -10.67 15.76
N GLU A 24 -6.46 -10.93 15.37
CA GLU A 24 -5.90 -10.37 14.14
C GLU A 24 -6.53 -10.96 12.87
N LYS A 25 -6.98 -12.21 12.89
CA LYS A 25 -7.73 -12.82 11.77
C LYS A 25 -9.12 -12.21 11.60
N ASP A 26 -9.75 -11.76 12.68
CA ASP A 26 -11.06 -11.11 12.64
C ASP A 26 -11.01 -9.71 12.01
N LYS A 27 -9.83 -9.08 11.96
CA LYS A 27 -9.57 -7.82 11.24
C LYS A 27 -9.45 -7.99 9.72
N LYS A 28 -10.12 -8.98 9.12
CA LYS A 28 -9.99 -9.35 7.70
C LYS A 28 -10.29 -8.22 6.70
N GLU A 29 -11.20 -7.31 7.04
CA GLU A 29 -11.55 -6.18 6.18
C GLU A 29 -10.54 -5.03 6.30
N TYR A 30 -9.74 -5.01 7.36
CA TYR A 30 -8.68 -4.02 7.53
C TYR A 30 -7.44 -4.44 6.73
N ALA A 31 -6.83 -3.43 6.11
CA ALA A 31 -5.51 -3.57 5.51
C ALA A 31 -4.47 -3.97 6.56
N ILE A 32 -3.35 -4.52 6.08
CA ILE A 32 -2.16 -4.70 6.90
C ILE A 32 -1.73 -3.33 7.43
N CYS A 33 -1.30 -3.26 8.69
CA CYS A 33 -0.80 -2.05 9.32
C CYS A 33 0.41 -1.47 8.56
N ASP A 34 0.38 -0.18 8.28
CA ASP A 34 1.47 0.48 7.52
C ASP A 34 2.82 0.42 8.25
N ASN A 35 2.86 0.41 9.59
CA ASN A 35 4.13 0.19 10.32
C ASN A 35 4.67 -1.23 10.12
N VAL A 36 3.79 -2.24 10.06
CA VAL A 36 4.22 -3.60 9.69
C VAL A 36 4.76 -3.60 8.28
N LYS A 37 4.09 -2.92 7.33
CA LYS A 37 4.55 -2.82 5.94
C LYS A 37 5.85 -2.00 5.79
N SER A 38 6.10 -1.00 6.63
CA SER A 38 7.29 -0.15 6.53
C SER A 38 8.51 -0.74 7.25
N PHE A 39 8.28 -1.41 8.38
CA PHE A 39 9.36 -1.77 9.32
C PHE A 39 9.39 -3.26 9.69
N GLY A 40 8.34 -4.02 9.37
CA GLY A 40 8.20 -5.43 9.72
C GLY A 40 7.44 -5.66 11.03
N PHE A 41 7.14 -4.59 11.78
CA PHE A 41 6.48 -4.67 13.08
C PHE A 41 5.75 -3.37 13.43
N CYS A 42 4.89 -3.42 14.46
CA CYS A 42 4.15 -2.25 14.96
C CYS A 42 4.35 -2.10 16.47
N TYR A 43 4.85 -0.93 16.90
CA TYR A 43 5.01 -0.62 18.33
C TYR A 43 3.67 -0.46 19.05
N GLU A 44 2.65 0.00 18.32
CA GLU A 44 1.30 0.26 18.84
C GLU A 44 0.33 -0.91 18.56
N LYS A 45 0.85 -2.13 18.40
CA LYS A 45 0.05 -3.30 17.99
C LYS A 45 -1.21 -3.51 18.85
N ASP A 46 -1.14 -3.20 20.14
CA ASP A 46 -2.20 -3.47 21.11
C ASP A 46 -3.41 -2.52 20.97
N VAL A 47 -3.22 -1.35 20.34
CA VAL A 47 -4.27 -0.35 20.09
C VAL A 47 -4.51 -0.10 18.60
N CYS A 48 -3.67 -0.64 17.73
CA CYS A 48 -3.77 -0.46 16.30
C CYS A 48 -4.98 -1.22 15.73
N VAL A 49 -5.85 -0.49 15.02
CA VAL A 49 -7.06 -1.02 14.38
C VAL A 49 -6.75 -1.87 13.15
N PHE A 50 -5.60 -1.65 12.52
CA PHE A 50 -5.17 -2.38 11.34
C PHE A 50 -4.65 -3.77 11.69
N ARG A 51 -4.52 -4.61 10.66
CA ARG A 51 -4.17 -6.02 10.80
C ARG A 51 -2.65 -6.22 10.82
N HIS A 52 -2.17 -7.08 11.71
CA HIS A 52 -0.76 -7.44 11.89
C HIS A 52 -0.49 -8.92 11.54
N TYR A 53 -1.43 -9.55 10.84
CA TYR A 53 -1.37 -10.97 10.49
C TYR A 53 -1.77 -11.16 9.04
N MET A 54 -1.02 -11.92 8.25
CA MET A 54 -1.37 -12.11 6.83
C MET A 54 -2.46 -13.18 6.67
N LEU A 55 -3.35 -13.00 5.70
CA LEU A 55 -4.49 -13.87 5.43
C LEU A 55 -4.35 -14.41 4.01
N PRO A 56 -4.01 -15.71 3.81
CA PRO A 56 -3.73 -16.27 2.48
C PRO A 56 -4.83 -16.04 1.44
N LYS A 57 -6.10 -16.03 1.85
CA LYS A 57 -7.24 -15.82 0.95
C LYS A 57 -7.40 -14.39 0.45
N ILE A 58 -6.86 -13.42 1.19
CA ILE A 58 -7.06 -11.98 0.95
C ILE A 58 -5.76 -11.35 0.44
N ASP A 59 -4.63 -11.76 0.98
CA ASP A 59 -3.31 -11.22 0.67
C ASP A 59 -2.58 -11.99 -0.43
N ALA A 60 -3.27 -12.88 -1.14
CA ALA A 60 -2.73 -13.45 -2.36
C ALA A 60 -2.43 -12.31 -3.37
N PRO A 61 -1.26 -12.31 -4.02
CA PRO A 61 -0.91 -11.37 -5.08
C PRO A 61 -2.05 -11.10 -6.08
N MET A 62 -2.41 -9.83 -6.28
CA MET A 62 -3.45 -9.46 -7.27
C MET A 62 -2.97 -9.56 -8.72
N THR A 63 -1.66 -9.64 -8.92
CA THR A 63 -1.02 -9.77 -10.23
C THR A 63 -0.09 -10.98 -10.26
N ASN A 64 0.32 -11.37 -11.47
CA ASN A 64 1.30 -12.44 -11.66
C ASN A 64 2.75 -12.02 -11.38
N ILE A 65 3.00 -10.79 -10.93
CA ILE A 65 4.34 -10.28 -10.61
C ILE A 65 4.92 -11.04 -9.42
N GLN A 66 6.13 -11.55 -9.57
CA GLN A 66 6.82 -12.38 -8.58
C GLN A 66 8.00 -11.65 -7.95
N ILE A 67 8.54 -12.23 -6.87
CA ILE A 67 9.79 -11.78 -6.25
C ILE A 67 10.91 -11.82 -7.30
N ASN A 68 11.78 -10.82 -7.27
CA ASN A 68 12.86 -10.54 -8.22
C ASN A 68 12.44 -10.02 -9.60
N ASP A 69 11.15 -9.96 -9.92
CA ASP A 69 10.72 -9.26 -11.14
C ASP A 69 11.06 -7.77 -11.01
N LYS A 70 11.31 -7.13 -12.16
CA LYS A 70 11.53 -5.70 -12.23
C LYS A 70 10.26 -5.02 -12.71
N VAL A 71 9.73 -4.10 -11.92
CA VAL A 71 8.53 -3.34 -12.26
C VAL A 71 8.89 -1.98 -12.83
N ILE A 72 8.06 -1.51 -13.76
CA ILE A 72 8.09 -0.18 -14.35
C ILE A 72 6.75 0.48 -13.98
N LEU A 73 6.84 1.59 -13.24
CA LEU A 73 5.71 2.21 -12.57
C LEU A 73 5.62 3.69 -12.91
N LYS A 74 4.41 4.23 -12.91
CA LYS A 74 4.18 5.68 -12.83
C LYS A 74 3.79 6.00 -11.39
N LEU A 75 4.56 6.85 -10.71
CA LEU A 75 4.19 7.32 -9.37
C LEU A 75 2.91 8.16 -9.47
N MET A 76 1.96 7.87 -8.58
CA MET A 76 0.67 8.56 -8.52
C MET A 76 0.59 9.43 -7.28
N TYR A 77 1.08 8.94 -6.15
CA TYR A 77 1.04 9.65 -4.88
C TYR A 77 2.17 9.22 -3.94
N ILE A 78 2.66 10.15 -3.13
CA ILE A 78 3.64 9.93 -2.06
C ILE A 78 2.88 10.08 -0.74
N HIS A 79 2.77 9.00 0.04
CA HIS A 79 2.09 9.01 1.35
C HIS A 79 3.05 9.43 2.44
N ASP A 80 4.24 8.83 2.45
CA ASP A 80 5.34 9.18 3.33
C ASP A 80 6.68 8.79 2.67
N THR A 81 7.74 8.76 3.46
CA THR A 81 9.10 8.44 3.01
C THR A 81 9.24 7.08 2.33
N THR A 82 8.52 6.06 2.80
CA THR A 82 8.60 4.69 2.29
C THR A 82 7.34 4.23 1.60
N HIS A 83 6.22 4.91 1.77
CA HIS A 83 4.91 4.50 1.30
C HIS A 83 4.44 5.35 0.12
N PHE A 84 4.10 4.67 -0.98
CA PHE A 84 3.71 5.30 -2.23
C PHE A 84 2.49 4.61 -2.85
N SER A 85 1.81 5.30 -3.74
CA SER A 85 0.89 4.68 -4.69
C SER A 85 1.38 4.88 -6.10
N ALA A 86 1.38 3.81 -6.89
CA ALA A 86 1.90 3.82 -8.23
C ALA A 86 1.04 2.98 -9.18
N ARG A 87 0.96 3.42 -10.42
CA ARG A 87 0.34 2.67 -11.50
C ARG A 87 1.38 1.74 -12.14
N ILE A 88 1.03 0.47 -12.29
CA ILE A 88 1.89 -0.47 -13.04
C ILE A 88 1.76 -0.20 -14.53
N ILE A 89 2.89 0.01 -15.20
CA ILE A 89 2.95 0.20 -16.65
C ILE A 89 3.39 -1.09 -17.32
N GLU A 90 4.47 -1.69 -16.84
CA GLU A 90 4.96 -2.97 -17.31
C GLU A 90 5.82 -3.65 -16.23
N TYR A 91 6.10 -4.94 -16.40
CA TYR A 91 7.11 -5.64 -15.62
C TYR A 91 7.94 -6.57 -16.50
N ILE A 92 9.15 -6.85 -16.03
CA ILE A 92 10.10 -7.76 -16.66
C ILE A 92 10.19 -8.98 -15.77
N SER A 93 9.71 -10.11 -16.29
CA SER A 93 9.71 -11.37 -15.56
C SER A 93 11.10 -11.99 -15.53
N GLN A 94 11.65 -12.20 -14.34
CA GLN A 94 12.95 -12.84 -14.17
C GLN A 94 12.90 -14.33 -14.57
N SER A 95 11.79 -15.01 -14.26
CA SER A 95 11.60 -16.44 -14.55
C SER A 95 11.32 -16.72 -16.03
N SER A 96 10.76 -15.75 -16.76
CA SER A 96 10.35 -15.91 -18.16
C SER A 96 11.31 -15.28 -19.16
N LYS A 97 12.63 -15.52 -19.00
CA LYS A 97 13.68 -15.03 -19.91
C LYS A 97 13.63 -13.50 -20.15
N SER A 98 13.30 -12.73 -19.11
CA SER A 98 13.19 -11.27 -19.20
C SER A 98 12.11 -10.77 -20.17
N LYS A 99 11.01 -11.54 -20.34
CA LYS A 99 9.84 -11.10 -21.10
C LYS A 99 9.23 -9.85 -20.46
N ARG A 100 8.99 -8.83 -21.27
CA ARG A 100 8.23 -7.63 -20.87
C ARG A 100 6.73 -7.89 -21.02
N ILE A 101 5.98 -7.61 -19.97
CA ILE A 101 4.53 -7.75 -19.93
C ILE A 101 3.95 -6.38 -19.58
N LYS A 102 3.11 -5.85 -20.47
CA LYS A 102 2.53 -4.50 -20.36
C LYS A 102 1.12 -4.56 -19.81
N PHE A 103 0.79 -3.58 -18.98
CA PHE A 103 -0.58 -3.30 -18.55
C PHE A 103 -1.23 -2.32 -19.55
N SER A 104 -2.56 -2.38 -19.66
CA SER A 104 -3.30 -1.65 -20.70
C SER A 104 -3.54 -0.18 -20.32
N ASP A 105 -2.99 0.76 -21.09
CA ASP A 105 -3.32 2.19 -20.96
C ASP A 105 -4.78 2.51 -21.29
N ALA A 106 -5.35 1.77 -22.25
CA ALA A 106 -6.74 1.92 -22.62
C ALA A 106 -7.68 1.53 -21.47
N GLU A 107 -7.41 0.41 -20.79
CA GLU A 107 -8.25 -0.08 -19.69
C GLU A 107 -8.25 0.88 -18.48
N PHE A 108 -7.08 1.44 -18.14
CA PHE A 108 -6.97 2.46 -17.09
C PHE A 108 -7.79 3.72 -17.42
N THR A 109 -7.70 4.19 -18.67
CA THR A 109 -8.43 5.37 -19.12
C THR A 109 -9.95 5.11 -19.19
N GLU A 110 -10.34 3.94 -19.71
CA GLU A 110 -11.73 3.52 -19.85
C GLU A 110 -12.44 3.40 -18.50
N THR A 111 -11.74 2.93 -17.47
CA THR A 111 -12.26 2.85 -16.10
C THR A 111 -12.70 4.22 -15.60
N SER A 112 -11.82 5.22 -15.70
CA SER A 112 -12.15 6.60 -15.31
C SER A 112 -13.32 7.17 -16.11
N LEU A 113 -13.35 6.94 -17.43
CA LEU A 113 -14.42 7.42 -18.31
C LEU A 113 -15.78 6.80 -17.97
N LYS A 114 -15.83 5.49 -17.67
CA LYS A 114 -17.05 4.78 -17.27
C LYS A 114 -17.64 5.37 -15.99
N ILE A 115 -16.80 5.61 -14.99
CA ILE A 115 -17.22 6.22 -13.73
C ILE A 115 -17.76 7.63 -13.99
N GLN A 116 -17.00 8.50 -14.66
CA GLN A 116 -17.45 9.88 -14.91
C GLN A 116 -18.78 9.91 -15.67
N LYS A 117 -18.90 9.12 -16.75
CA LYS A 117 -20.11 9.09 -17.57
C LYS A 117 -21.34 8.64 -16.78
N TYR A 118 -21.18 7.69 -15.85
CA TYR A 118 -22.30 7.22 -15.04
C TYR A 118 -22.81 8.31 -14.08
N TYR A 119 -21.92 9.01 -13.38
CA TYR A 119 -22.29 10.01 -12.38
C TYR A 119 -22.57 11.41 -12.94
N GLN A 120 -22.33 11.65 -14.23
CA GLN A 120 -22.89 12.81 -14.93
C GLN A 120 -24.42 12.88 -14.85
N ASN A 121 -25.10 11.73 -14.74
CA ASN A 121 -26.52 11.71 -14.46
C ASN A 121 -26.76 11.90 -12.95
N VAL A 122 -27.41 13.00 -12.56
CA VAL A 122 -27.71 13.34 -11.17
C VAL A 122 -28.56 12.26 -10.48
N GLU A 123 -29.45 11.58 -11.20
CA GLU A 123 -30.29 10.50 -10.65
C GLU A 123 -29.47 9.28 -10.15
N ASN A 124 -28.22 9.17 -10.59
CA ASN A 124 -27.30 8.12 -10.14
C ASN A 124 -26.53 8.50 -8.87
N ARG A 125 -26.57 9.78 -8.44
CA ARG A 125 -25.83 10.31 -7.29
C ARG A 125 -26.59 10.04 -5.98
N LYS A 126 -26.72 8.77 -5.62
CA LYS A 126 -27.42 8.32 -4.41
C LYS A 126 -26.43 8.19 -3.25
N VAL A 127 -26.83 8.62 -2.05
CA VAL A 127 -26.02 8.46 -0.83
C VAL A 127 -25.70 6.98 -0.60
N CYS A 128 -24.46 6.69 -0.20
CA CYS A 128 -24.04 5.35 0.16
C CYS A 128 -24.63 4.95 1.52
N ILE A 129 -25.17 3.73 1.59
CA ILE A 129 -25.68 3.16 2.84
C ILE A 129 -24.56 2.42 3.60
N SER A 130 -23.49 2.03 2.89
CA SER A 130 -22.38 1.32 3.52
C SER A 130 -21.60 2.22 4.47
N THR A 131 -21.30 1.66 5.65
CA THR A 131 -20.38 2.24 6.63
C THR A 131 -19.29 1.25 7.04
N ASN A 132 -19.05 0.19 6.25
CA ASN A 132 -18.11 -0.86 6.63
C ASN A 132 -16.74 -0.61 6.03
N VAL A 133 -15.70 -0.98 6.77
CA VAL A 133 -14.33 -1.02 6.25
C VAL A 133 -14.25 -2.02 5.10
N GLY A 134 -13.52 -1.69 4.05
CA GLY A 134 -13.35 -2.52 2.85
C GLY A 134 -14.35 -2.23 1.73
N ASP A 135 -15.49 -1.63 2.04
CA ASP A 135 -16.52 -1.33 1.04
C ASP A 135 -16.06 -0.23 0.07
N ILE A 136 -16.40 -0.40 -1.21
CA ILE A 136 -16.12 0.56 -2.28
C ILE A 136 -17.34 1.48 -2.43
N CYS A 137 -17.07 2.79 -2.48
CA CYS A 137 -18.05 3.85 -2.65
C CYS A 137 -17.55 4.84 -3.72
N ILE A 138 -18.35 5.87 -4.00
CA ILE A 138 -17.91 7.03 -4.79
C ILE A 138 -17.75 8.26 -3.90
N LEU A 139 -16.70 9.02 -4.13
CA LEU A 139 -16.50 10.36 -3.60
C LEU A 139 -16.47 11.36 -4.76
N GLU A 140 -17.23 12.46 -4.65
CA GLU A 140 -17.02 13.63 -5.51
C GLU A 140 -15.86 14.44 -4.92
N GLU A 141 -14.66 14.24 -5.46
CA GLU A 141 -13.42 14.85 -4.96
C GLU A 141 -13.39 16.36 -5.25
N SER A 142 -13.93 16.74 -6.41
CA SER A 142 -14.19 18.12 -6.83
C SER A 142 -15.41 18.13 -7.76
N ILE A 143 -15.92 19.32 -8.09
CA ILE A 143 -17.15 19.47 -8.91
C ILE A 143 -17.08 18.56 -10.15
N ASP A 144 -18.06 17.67 -10.28
CA ASP A 144 -18.21 16.69 -11.35
C ASP A 144 -16.99 15.76 -11.58
N THR A 145 -16.20 15.53 -10.53
CA THR A 145 -15.05 14.61 -10.54
C THR A 145 -15.27 13.49 -9.52
N PHE A 146 -15.68 12.33 -10.03
CA PHE A 146 -16.07 11.17 -9.22
C PHE A 146 -14.94 10.16 -9.11
N LYS A 147 -14.61 9.72 -7.90
CA LYS A 147 -13.55 8.73 -7.64
C LYS A 147 -14.12 7.51 -6.94
N ARG A 148 -13.72 6.31 -7.38
CA ARG A 148 -13.90 5.11 -6.58
C ARG A 148 -13.00 5.20 -5.36
N VAL A 149 -13.60 5.05 -4.19
CA VAL A 149 -12.89 5.09 -2.92
C VAL A 149 -13.23 3.85 -2.11
N GLN A 150 -12.26 3.32 -1.37
CA GLN A 150 -12.46 2.25 -0.41
C GLN A 150 -12.40 2.81 1.01
N ILE A 151 -13.34 2.44 1.86
CA ILE A 151 -13.33 2.81 3.28
C ILE A 151 -12.17 2.08 3.98
N MET A 152 -11.22 2.83 4.52
CA MET A 152 -10.04 2.29 5.21
C MET A 152 -10.26 2.07 6.71
N ARG A 153 -10.93 3.03 7.36
CA ARG A 153 -11.29 2.95 8.79
C ARG A 153 -12.45 3.88 9.11
N ILE A 154 -13.16 3.55 10.18
CA ILE A 154 -14.14 4.42 10.83
C ILE A 154 -13.41 5.22 11.92
N ARG A 155 -13.67 6.54 11.97
CA ARG A 155 -13.08 7.47 12.93
C ARG A 155 -14.01 7.63 14.14
N TYR A 156 -13.49 7.30 15.32
CA TYR A 156 -14.18 7.44 16.61
C TYR A 156 -13.59 8.55 17.49
N ASP A 157 -12.51 9.18 17.02
CA ASP A 157 -11.79 10.26 17.68
C ASP A 157 -12.44 11.65 17.44
N LYS A 158 -13.57 11.67 16.75
CA LYS A 158 -14.39 12.87 16.56
C LYS A 158 -15.62 12.75 17.44
N ASP A 159 -15.73 13.68 18.40
CA ASP A 159 -16.97 13.95 19.12
C ASP A 159 -17.98 14.54 18.12
N SER A 160 -18.61 13.69 17.32
CA SER A 160 -19.82 14.03 16.60
C SER A 160 -21.03 13.68 17.45
N SER A 161 -22.10 14.46 17.30
CA SER A 161 -23.45 14.02 17.69
C SER A 161 -23.68 12.58 17.19
N GLU A 162 -24.38 11.76 17.97
CA GLU A 162 -24.53 10.29 17.81
C GLU A 162 -24.86 9.80 16.37
N ASP A 163 -25.35 10.66 15.49
CA ASP A 163 -25.80 10.32 14.13
C ASP A 163 -24.76 10.51 13.00
N VAL A 164 -23.65 11.23 13.18
CA VAL A 164 -22.69 11.51 12.08
C VAL A 164 -21.43 10.67 12.23
N LYS A 165 -21.15 9.82 11.25
CA LYS A 165 -19.93 8.99 11.19
C LYS A 165 -18.92 9.58 10.21
N PHE A 166 -17.65 9.56 10.60
CA PHE A 166 -16.53 9.95 9.75
C PHE A 166 -15.68 8.73 9.41
N VAL A 167 -15.13 8.72 8.20
CA VAL A 167 -14.27 7.64 7.69
C VAL A 167 -13.04 8.22 7.00
N ASP A 168 -11.96 7.44 6.99
CA ASP A 168 -10.86 7.68 6.07
C ASP A 168 -11.04 6.77 4.86
N VAL A 169 -10.80 7.30 3.66
CA VAL A 169 -11.02 6.59 2.41
C VAL A 169 -9.79 6.68 1.50
N ARG A 170 -9.55 5.64 0.71
CA ARG A 170 -8.49 5.61 -0.30
C ARG A 170 -9.08 5.53 -1.70
N CYS A 171 -8.68 6.43 -2.58
CA CYS A 171 -9.00 6.38 -4.01
C CYS A 171 -8.41 5.12 -4.64
N VAL A 172 -9.25 4.24 -5.17
CA VAL A 172 -8.85 2.95 -5.78
C VAL A 172 -8.03 3.15 -7.06
N ASP A 173 -8.27 4.26 -7.76
CA ASP A 173 -7.71 4.55 -9.09
C ASP A 173 -6.58 5.60 -9.08
N SER A 174 -6.24 6.17 -7.91
CA SER A 174 -5.09 7.08 -7.75
C SER A 174 -4.22 6.76 -6.54
N GLY A 175 -4.77 6.05 -5.54
CA GLY A 175 -4.13 5.77 -4.27
C GLY A 175 -4.20 6.91 -3.25
N ILE A 176 -4.72 8.09 -3.61
CA ILE A 176 -4.85 9.25 -2.70
C ILE A 176 -5.71 8.86 -1.49
N ILE A 177 -5.29 9.26 -0.29
CA ILE A 177 -6.05 9.08 0.94
C ILE A 177 -6.74 10.39 1.31
N HIS A 178 -8.04 10.33 1.59
CA HIS A 178 -8.81 11.42 2.17
C HIS A 178 -9.23 11.02 3.58
N GLU A 179 -8.77 11.80 4.56
CA GLU A 179 -9.12 11.59 5.96
C GLU A 179 -10.37 12.37 6.36
N CYS A 180 -11.07 11.87 7.38
CA CYS A 180 -12.19 12.57 8.03
C CYS A 180 -13.31 12.97 7.05
N ILE A 181 -13.66 12.06 6.13
CA ILE A 181 -14.80 12.23 5.23
C ILE A 181 -16.08 11.87 5.96
N ASP A 182 -17.06 12.78 5.93
CA ASP A 182 -18.43 12.49 6.36
C ASP A 182 -19.01 11.40 5.46
N VAL A 183 -19.49 10.31 6.04
CA VAL A 183 -20.07 9.17 5.32
C VAL A 183 -21.23 9.62 4.41
N CYS A 184 -21.95 10.69 4.76
CA CYS A 184 -23.04 11.24 3.94
C CYS A 184 -22.57 11.82 2.60
N LYS A 185 -21.26 12.11 2.44
CA LYS A 185 -20.65 12.54 1.17
C LYS A 185 -20.29 11.38 0.25
N LEU A 186 -20.36 10.14 0.74
CA LEU A 186 -20.12 8.96 -0.07
C LEU A 186 -21.39 8.62 -0.85
N MET A 187 -21.21 8.24 -2.11
CA MET A 187 -22.26 7.79 -3.00
C MET A 187 -22.20 6.28 -3.23
N HIS A 188 -23.36 5.67 -3.38
CA HIS A 188 -23.50 4.27 -3.74
C HIS A 188 -22.87 4.00 -5.11
N ILE A 189 -22.17 2.86 -5.25
CA ILE A 189 -21.61 2.39 -6.50
C ILE A 189 -22.29 1.10 -6.96
N PRO A 190 -22.72 1.00 -8.23
CA PRO A 190 -23.23 -0.26 -8.78
C PRO A 190 -22.09 -1.27 -8.97
N GLU A 191 -22.41 -2.56 -8.86
CA GLU A 191 -21.43 -3.67 -8.87
C GLU A 191 -20.57 -3.68 -10.14
N GLU A 192 -21.13 -3.30 -11.29
CA GLU A 192 -20.39 -3.25 -12.55
C GLU A 192 -19.27 -2.21 -12.54
N LEU A 193 -19.42 -1.12 -11.77
CA LEU A 193 -18.41 -0.09 -11.63
C LEU A 193 -17.45 -0.38 -10.47
N SER A 194 -17.92 -1.02 -9.39
CA SER A 194 -17.03 -1.43 -8.29
C SER A 194 -16.01 -2.46 -8.75
N ASN A 195 -16.42 -3.39 -9.63
CA ASN A 195 -15.59 -4.49 -10.11
C ASN A 195 -14.66 -4.11 -11.28
N LEU A 196 -14.65 -2.84 -11.73
CA LEU A 196 -13.68 -2.41 -12.73
C LEU A 196 -12.24 -2.62 -12.22
N PRO A 197 -11.32 -3.07 -13.08
CA PRO A 197 -9.94 -3.34 -12.67
C PRO A 197 -9.26 -2.05 -12.20
N THR A 198 -8.25 -2.20 -11.35
CA THR A 198 -7.30 -1.13 -11.01
C THR A 198 -5.90 -1.56 -11.37
N HIS A 199 -5.10 -0.63 -11.87
CA HIS A 199 -3.66 -0.83 -12.11
C HIS A 199 -2.81 -0.14 -11.05
N ILE A 200 -3.45 0.37 -10.00
CA ILE A 200 -2.81 1.05 -8.88
C ILE A 200 -2.41 0.02 -7.84
N VAL A 201 -1.17 0.11 -7.41
CA VAL A 201 -0.62 -0.68 -6.31
C VAL A 201 -0.03 0.23 -5.25
N GLU A 202 -0.10 -0.27 -4.03
CA GLU A 202 0.58 0.30 -2.89
C GLU A 202 2.04 -0.17 -2.92
N ILE A 203 2.98 0.75 -2.79
CA ILE A 203 4.41 0.45 -2.87
C ILE A 203 5.08 0.84 -1.56
N PHE A 204 5.88 -0.07 -1.01
CA PHE A 204 6.77 0.20 0.11
C PHE A 204 8.24 0.09 -0.31
N LEU A 205 9.05 1.09 0.02
CA LEU A 205 10.49 1.01 -0.09
C LEU A 205 11.04 0.09 1.01
N ALA A 206 11.72 -0.98 0.62
CA ALA A 206 12.17 -2.01 1.53
C ALA A 206 13.49 -1.70 2.21
N GLY A 207 13.58 -2.03 3.51
CA GLY A 207 14.84 -2.25 4.21
C GLY A 207 15.48 -0.96 4.68
N VAL A 208 14.64 0.03 5.01
CA VAL A 208 15.04 1.29 5.63
C VAL A 208 14.12 1.61 6.79
N THR A 209 14.61 2.38 7.76
CA THR A 209 13.85 2.85 8.93
C THR A 209 14.31 4.26 9.30
N PRO A 210 13.51 5.05 10.05
CA PRO A 210 13.90 6.38 10.48
C PRO A 210 15.28 6.40 11.15
N TYR A 211 16.09 7.42 10.82
CA TYR A 211 17.45 7.56 11.35
C TYR A 211 17.46 7.73 12.87
N ASP A 212 16.46 8.43 13.41
CA ASP A 212 16.22 8.65 14.85
C ASP A 212 15.67 7.40 15.57
N LYS A 213 15.39 6.32 14.84
CA LYS A 213 14.77 5.07 15.32
C LYS A 213 13.37 5.25 15.90
N GLU A 214 12.71 6.37 15.56
CA GLU A 214 11.29 6.52 15.80
C GLU A 214 10.50 5.55 14.92
N TYR A 215 9.23 5.36 15.28
CA TYR A 215 8.31 4.47 14.56
C TYR A 215 7.43 5.21 13.55
N VAL A 216 7.77 6.46 13.26
CA VAL A 216 7.10 7.33 12.28
C VAL A 216 8.16 8.14 11.54
N TRP A 217 7.95 8.38 10.24
CA TRP A 217 8.80 9.27 9.47
C TRP A 217 8.56 10.73 9.83
N ASN A 218 9.62 11.45 10.15
CA ASN A 218 9.53 12.88 10.42
C ASN A 218 9.26 13.68 9.12
N TYR A 219 8.74 14.90 9.29
CA TYR A 219 8.38 15.79 8.19
C TYR A 219 9.56 16.09 7.24
N HIS A 220 10.76 16.28 7.77
CA HIS A 220 11.93 16.61 6.94
C HIS A 220 12.30 15.49 5.99
N THR A 221 12.16 14.23 6.43
CA THR A 221 12.40 13.09 5.57
C THR A 221 11.33 12.96 4.48
N ASN A 222 10.06 13.15 4.82
CA ASN A 222 8.98 13.15 3.82
C ASN A 222 9.22 14.23 2.74
N GLU A 223 9.58 15.45 3.16
CA GLU A 223 9.94 16.55 2.25
C GLU A 223 11.14 16.22 1.35
N ALA A 224 12.12 15.45 1.86
CA ALA A 224 13.27 15.02 1.06
C ALA A 224 12.83 14.10 -0.10
N VAL A 225 11.86 13.22 0.13
CA VAL A 225 11.29 12.35 -0.91
C VAL A 225 10.51 13.14 -1.96
N HIS A 226 9.71 14.12 -1.55
CA HIS A 226 9.03 15.04 -2.49
C HIS A 226 10.03 15.82 -3.35
N LYS A 227 11.15 16.26 -2.76
CA LYS A 227 12.25 16.93 -3.50
C LYS A 227 12.97 15.98 -4.44
N TRP A 228 13.25 14.75 -4.01
CA TRP A 228 13.86 13.71 -4.84
C TRP A 228 13.02 13.44 -6.09
N TYR A 229 11.70 13.31 -5.92
CA TYR A 229 10.79 13.09 -7.03
C TYR A 229 10.67 14.33 -7.92
N SER A 230 10.40 15.51 -7.34
CA SER A 230 10.18 16.75 -8.10
C SER A 230 11.37 17.15 -8.96
N LYS A 231 12.60 17.08 -8.41
CA LYS A 231 13.84 17.42 -9.16
C LYS A 231 14.10 16.48 -10.34
N SER A 232 13.54 15.28 -10.30
CA SER A 232 13.83 14.21 -11.26
C SER A 232 12.68 13.95 -12.23
N ASN A 233 11.50 14.55 -12.00
CA ASN A 233 10.26 14.30 -12.75
C ASN A 233 9.76 15.54 -13.51
N GLU A 234 10.67 16.40 -13.96
CA GLU A 234 10.33 17.58 -14.77
C GLU A 234 9.75 17.22 -16.16
N ASP A 235 9.94 15.98 -16.61
CA ASP A 235 9.47 15.47 -17.90
C ASP A 235 8.38 14.40 -17.72
N GLN A 236 7.27 14.53 -18.46
CA GLN A 236 6.18 13.54 -18.50
C GLN A 236 6.66 12.13 -18.86
N ARG A 237 7.83 12.01 -19.51
CA ARG A 237 8.51 10.76 -19.88
C ARG A 237 9.21 10.04 -18.74
N SER A 238 9.18 10.58 -17.52
CA SER A 238 9.81 9.97 -16.35
C SER A 238 8.91 8.92 -15.69
N TYR A 239 9.53 7.83 -15.26
CA TYR A 239 8.90 6.68 -14.63
C TYR A 239 9.82 6.10 -13.55
N ILE A 240 9.28 5.26 -12.67
CA ILE A 240 10.03 4.61 -11.59
C ILE A 240 10.26 3.14 -11.94
N THR A 241 11.43 2.63 -11.60
CA THR A 241 11.71 1.19 -11.58
C THR A 241 12.15 0.72 -10.22
N GLY A 242 11.78 -0.51 -9.87
CA GLY A 242 12.27 -1.20 -8.69
C GLY A 242 12.23 -2.71 -8.89
N LYS A 243 13.00 -3.44 -8.09
CA LYS A 243 12.97 -4.90 -8.06
C LYS A 243 12.09 -5.36 -6.90
N VAL A 244 11.20 -6.30 -7.17
CA VAL A 244 10.24 -6.79 -6.18
C VAL A 244 10.93 -7.65 -5.13
N CYS A 245 10.82 -7.27 -3.86
CA CYS A 245 11.23 -8.05 -2.70
C CYS A 245 10.10 -8.95 -2.19
N LEU A 246 8.87 -8.44 -2.19
CA LEU A 246 7.67 -9.11 -1.71
C LEU A 246 6.45 -8.51 -2.42
N HIS A 247 5.41 -9.31 -2.63
CA HIS A 247 4.13 -8.86 -3.19
C HIS A 247 3.00 -9.61 -2.47
N LEU A 248 2.08 -8.88 -1.85
CA LEU A 248 0.94 -9.41 -1.11
C LEU A 248 -0.29 -8.54 -1.42
N GLY A 249 -1.40 -9.16 -1.81
CA GLY A 249 -2.61 -8.42 -2.15
C GLY A 249 -2.34 -7.35 -3.21
N ASN A 250 -2.57 -6.08 -2.85
CA ASN A 250 -2.28 -4.89 -3.66
C ASN A 250 -0.96 -4.19 -3.31
N THR A 251 -0.17 -4.73 -2.37
CA THR A 251 1.05 -4.12 -1.84
C THR A 251 2.29 -4.80 -2.40
N MET A 252 3.23 -4.01 -2.92
CA MET A 252 4.57 -4.46 -3.32
C MET A 252 5.65 -3.78 -2.51
N TRP A 253 6.62 -4.56 -2.07
CA TRP A 253 7.86 -4.06 -1.49
C TRP A 253 8.95 -4.07 -2.55
N LEU A 254 9.57 -2.91 -2.77
CA LEU A 254 10.65 -2.75 -3.75
C LEU A 254 11.97 -2.49 -3.05
N ASP A 255 13.04 -3.10 -3.56
CA ASP A 255 14.40 -2.96 -3.01
C ASP A 255 14.90 -1.51 -3.00
N ASP A 256 14.54 -0.79 -4.05
CA ASP A 256 14.84 0.61 -4.32
C ASP A 256 13.81 1.19 -5.29
N LEU A 257 13.68 2.52 -5.30
CA LEU A 257 12.92 3.27 -6.29
C LEU A 257 13.91 4.11 -7.09
N GLN A 258 14.07 3.78 -8.37
CA GLN A 258 14.97 4.50 -9.29
C GLN A 258 14.15 5.22 -10.34
N ILE A 259 14.37 6.53 -10.46
CA ILE A 259 13.76 7.32 -11.52
C ILE A 259 14.51 7.06 -12.83
N ARG A 260 13.76 6.88 -13.90
CA ARG A 260 14.27 6.75 -15.26
C ARG A 260 13.51 7.68 -16.17
N THR A 261 14.20 8.21 -17.17
CA THR A 261 13.60 9.10 -18.16
C THR A 261 13.78 8.50 -19.54
N LYS A 262 12.66 8.35 -20.25
CA LYS A 262 12.68 7.78 -21.60
C LYS A 262 13.29 8.76 -22.59
N LEU A 263 14.34 8.32 -23.28
CA LEU A 263 14.96 9.07 -24.37
C LEU A 263 14.51 8.48 -25.71
N LEU A 264 14.14 9.34 -26.66
CA LEU A 264 13.79 8.90 -28.02
C LEU A 264 15.07 8.38 -28.67
N GLU A 265 15.02 7.16 -29.21
CA GLU A 265 16.12 6.52 -29.95
C GLU A 265 17.39 6.16 -29.15
N TYR A 266 17.40 6.39 -27.83
CA TYR A 266 18.52 6.07 -26.93
C TYR A 266 18.09 5.22 -25.74
N PRO A 267 19.03 4.50 -25.09
CA PRO A 267 18.76 3.88 -23.80
C PRO A 267 18.26 4.90 -22.78
N ASP A 268 17.31 4.49 -21.93
CA ASP A 268 16.75 5.37 -20.91
C ASP A 268 17.82 5.89 -19.96
N MET A 269 17.72 7.19 -19.64
CA MET A 269 18.61 7.81 -18.66
C MET A 269 18.30 7.24 -17.28
N ILE A 270 19.34 6.77 -16.58
CA ILE A 270 19.23 6.30 -15.21
C ILE A 270 19.40 7.51 -14.29
N GLY A 271 18.32 7.85 -13.58
CA GLY A 271 18.31 8.92 -12.59
C GLY A 271 18.70 8.43 -11.19
N HIS A 272 18.19 9.13 -10.18
CA HIS A 272 18.57 8.93 -8.78
C HIS A 272 17.81 7.76 -8.13
N SER A 273 18.54 7.02 -7.29
CA SER A 273 18.01 6.01 -6.37
C SER A 273 17.50 6.69 -5.10
N LEU A 274 16.24 6.45 -4.73
CA LEU A 274 15.67 6.99 -3.50
C LEU A 274 16.39 6.42 -2.28
N LYS A 275 16.58 5.09 -2.22
CA LYS A 275 17.19 4.44 -1.05
C LYS A 275 18.59 4.98 -0.78
N ASN A 276 19.38 5.14 -1.84
CA ASN A 276 20.72 5.71 -1.72
C ASN A 276 20.68 7.18 -1.27
N THR A 277 19.75 7.98 -1.78
CA THR A 277 19.56 9.36 -1.32
C THR A 277 19.23 9.41 0.18
N LEU A 278 18.27 8.59 0.64
CA LEU A 278 17.87 8.57 2.04
C LEU A 278 19.01 8.17 2.98
N ILE A 279 19.81 7.17 2.61
CA ILE A 279 20.94 6.70 3.43
C ILE A 279 22.08 7.71 3.43
N LYS A 280 22.45 8.22 2.25
CA LYS A 280 23.59 9.14 2.09
C LYS A 280 23.36 10.46 2.81
N ASP A 281 22.14 10.98 2.76
CA ASP A 281 21.78 12.27 3.34
C ASP A 281 21.29 12.13 4.81
N HIS A 282 21.51 10.97 5.43
CA HIS A 282 21.17 10.67 6.84
C HIS A 282 19.68 10.83 7.20
N PHE A 283 18.80 10.61 6.23
CA PHE A 283 17.36 10.56 6.45
C PHE A 283 16.87 9.20 6.93
N ALA A 284 17.58 8.13 6.57
CA ALA A 284 17.26 6.76 6.97
C ALA A 284 18.52 5.94 7.27
N ILE A 285 18.34 4.85 8.01
CA ILE A 285 19.34 3.78 8.17
C ILE A 285 18.81 2.47 7.59
N LEU A 286 19.71 1.52 7.31
CA LEU A 286 19.32 0.19 6.86
C LEU A 286 18.55 -0.56 7.94
N ASN A 287 17.50 -1.26 7.52
CA ASN A 287 16.76 -2.21 8.34
C ASN A 287 16.82 -3.58 7.67
N ASP A 288 17.84 -4.36 8.03
CA ASP A 288 18.07 -5.69 7.46
C ASP A 288 17.01 -6.71 7.88
N ASN A 289 16.28 -6.44 8.98
CA ASN A 289 15.22 -7.32 9.48
C ASN A 289 13.87 -7.10 8.78
N HIS A 290 13.68 -5.98 8.07
CA HIS A 290 12.38 -5.61 7.51
C HIS A 290 11.73 -6.73 6.68
N ILE A 291 12.38 -7.13 5.59
CA ILE A 291 11.87 -8.17 4.69
C ILE A 291 11.85 -9.56 5.35
N PRO A 292 12.91 -9.98 6.09
CA PRO A 292 12.87 -11.20 6.89
C PRO A 292 11.68 -11.30 7.86
N ASP A 293 11.35 -10.23 8.56
CA ASP A 293 10.23 -10.18 9.51
C ASP A 293 8.89 -10.34 8.78
N LEU A 294 8.72 -9.67 7.63
CA LEU A 294 7.55 -9.86 6.77
C LEU A 294 7.42 -11.30 6.25
N PHE A 295 8.53 -11.94 5.87
CA PHE A 295 8.52 -13.36 5.50
C PHE A 295 8.17 -14.28 6.67
N ALA A 296 8.66 -13.97 7.88
CA ALA A 296 8.29 -14.70 9.08
C ALA A 296 6.78 -14.60 9.34
N LEU A 297 6.20 -13.40 9.20
CA LEU A 297 4.75 -13.21 9.27
C LEU A 297 4.01 -14.06 8.22
N CYS A 298 4.43 -14.01 6.95
CA CYS A 298 3.86 -14.82 5.87
C CYS A 298 3.86 -16.32 6.21
N LYS A 299 5.02 -16.82 6.67
CA LYS A 299 5.20 -18.24 7.06
C LYS A 299 4.28 -18.63 8.20
N ASN A 300 4.16 -17.79 9.23
CA ASN A 300 3.30 -18.04 10.39
C ASN A 300 1.80 -18.04 10.03
N SER A 301 1.44 -17.40 8.92
CA SER A 301 0.09 -17.42 8.35
C SER A 301 -0.17 -18.51 7.31
N GLY A 302 0.83 -19.33 6.98
CA GLY A 302 0.71 -20.37 5.95
C GLY A 302 0.66 -19.82 4.51
N LEU A 303 1.09 -18.58 4.29
CA LEU A 303 1.30 -18.02 2.96
C LEU A 303 2.62 -18.54 2.38
N THR A 304 2.53 -19.29 1.29
CA THR A 304 3.69 -19.69 0.49
C THR A 304 3.76 -18.79 -0.75
N ASN A 305 4.66 -17.82 -0.77
CA ASN A 305 4.76 -16.79 -1.83
C ASN A 305 5.34 -17.32 -3.16
N GLY A 306 4.84 -18.44 -3.69
CA GLY A 306 5.33 -19.05 -4.95
C GLY A 306 6.82 -19.47 -4.93
N HIS A 307 7.51 -19.21 -3.82
CA HIS A 307 8.90 -19.50 -3.57
C HIS A 307 9.01 -20.17 -2.20
N ASP A 308 9.92 -21.14 -2.13
CA ASP A 308 10.36 -21.75 -0.89
C ASP A 308 11.03 -20.65 -0.05
N ILE A 309 10.27 -20.06 0.89
CA ILE A 309 10.75 -19.02 1.82
C ILE A 309 12.03 -19.49 2.54
N ASN A 310 12.24 -20.81 2.61
CA ASN A 310 13.43 -21.45 3.15
C ASN A 310 14.72 -21.22 2.35
N ALA A 311 14.66 -20.77 1.09
CA ALA A 311 15.84 -20.53 0.25
C ALA A 311 16.42 -19.11 0.40
N MET A 312 15.67 -18.15 0.98
CA MET A 312 16.10 -16.75 1.10
C MET A 312 16.55 -16.33 2.50
N CYS A 313 16.49 -17.25 3.48
CA CYS A 313 17.00 -17.06 4.84
C CYS A 313 18.38 -17.75 5.07
N LYS A 314 19.18 -17.94 4.02
CA LYS A 314 20.58 -18.38 4.12
C LYS A 314 21.51 -17.33 3.56
#